data_AF-A0A965J6F0-F1
#
_entry.id   AF-A0A965J6F0-F1
#
_cell.length_a   1.000
_cell.length_b   1.000
_cell.length_c   1.000
_cell.angle_alpha   90.00
_cell.angle_beta   90.00
_cell.angle_gamma   90.00
#
_symmetry.space_group_name_H-M   'P 1'
#
loop_
_entity.id
_entity.type
_entity.pdbx_description
1 polymer ?
#
loop_
_entity_poly.entity_id
_entity_poly.type
_entity_poly.pdbx_seq_one_letter_code
_entity_poly.pdbx_strand_id
1 'polypeptide(L)'
;MIDANQARELRLALAKESQLYGAMDGAMKFVKGDVIAGIVIAVINIVGGLIIGVAIHGMTAMQAAKVYTLLSIGGGLVSQVPSLLVSLTAGIITTRVSSDKPDANLGSDISSQILSHPKALFLSSGVLFILSLIPVFPWFVFLPLSLLIGGTGIKKMFDEKKARGVVRSADGSSMSIEGKDDHALVKGGTTQFALTLPVILEVGKFGSQLMKERKGAEFVELMVPKMRAALYADLGVRFPGVHVRTNAPNLGDDEYMIYLNEVPMEKGMLIEGKVLTNESAENLKRYNIPYTTFKSILNQNSYWVENRYLDILKKAGIKYWDSLDVMILHLSYFYKKNA
;
A
#
# COMPACT_ATOMS: atom_id res chain seq x y z
N MET A 1 9.67 27.90 15.72
CA MET A 1 11.11 27.75 15.40
C MET A 1 11.38 26.27 15.26
N ILE A 2 12.09 25.86 14.21
CA ILE A 2 12.43 24.46 13.96
C ILE A 2 13.66 24.12 14.82
N ASP A 3 13.67 22.96 15.46
CA ASP A 3 14.81 22.52 16.29
C ASP A 3 16.06 22.20 15.43
N ALA A 4 17.26 22.31 16.01
CA ALA A 4 18.52 22.12 15.30
C ALA A 4 18.65 20.72 14.67
N ASN A 5 18.08 19.70 15.32
CA ASN A 5 18.05 18.33 14.82
C ASN A 5 17.10 18.18 13.63
N GLN A 6 15.90 18.76 13.71
CA GLN A 6 14.95 18.78 12.60
C GLN A 6 15.51 19.54 11.39
N ALA A 7 16.20 20.66 11.60
CA ALA A 7 16.86 21.40 10.52
C ALA A 7 17.97 20.59 9.84
N ARG A 8 18.68 19.73 10.59
CA ARG A 8 19.69 18.83 10.05
C ARG A 8 19.07 17.71 9.22
N GLU A 9 18.01 17.08 9.71
CA GLU A 9 17.27 16.05 8.96
C GLU A 9 16.69 16.61 7.66
N LEU A 10 16.08 17.80 7.70
CA LEU A 10 15.52 18.44 6.53
C LEU A 10 16.59 18.75 5.48
N ARG A 11 17.77 19.23 5.91
CA ARG A 11 18.93 19.45 5.03
C ARG A 11 19.45 18.15 4.41
N LEU A 12 19.49 17.07 5.18
CA LEU A 12 19.88 15.74 4.69
C LEU A 12 18.88 15.20 3.66
N ALA A 13 17.58 15.37 3.90
CA ALA A 13 16.53 15.00 2.95
C ALA A 13 16.65 15.81 1.65
N LEU A 14 16.85 17.13 1.75
CA LEU A 14 17.03 18.00 0.60
C LEU A 14 18.30 17.66 -0.20
N ALA A 15 19.39 17.31 0.48
CA ALA A 15 20.63 16.87 -0.16
C ALA A 15 20.45 15.54 -0.90
N LYS A 16 19.74 14.57 -0.30
CA LYS A 16 19.37 13.30 -0.93
C LYS A 16 18.55 13.52 -2.20
N GLU A 17 17.56 14.39 -2.12
CA GLU A 17 16.68 14.73 -3.24
C GLU A 17 17.47 15.40 -4.37
N SER A 18 18.30 16.41 -4.06
CA SER A 18 19.16 17.06 -5.03
C SER A 18 20.15 16.09 -5.69
N GLN A 19 20.70 15.15 -4.92
CA GLN A 19 21.62 14.14 -5.44
C GLN A 19 20.92 13.11 -6.33
N LEU A 20 19.69 12.71 -5.98
CA LEU A 20 18.87 11.83 -6.80
C LEU A 20 18.56 12.49 -8.16
N TYR A 21 18.15 13.75 -8.16
CA TYR A 21 17.89 14.49 -9.39
C TYR A 21 19.16 14.73 -10.22
N GLY A 22 20.31 14.98 -9.58
CA GLY A 22 21.60 15.05 -10.28
C GLY A 22 22.02 13.72 -10.91
N ALA A 23 21.82 12.61 -10.21
CA ALA A 23 22.08 11.26 -10.73
C ALA A 23 21.11 10.89 -11.87
N MET A 24 19.83 11.25 -11.75
CA MET A 24 18.82 11.04 -12.80
C MET A 24 19.12 11.85 -14.06
N ASP A 25 19.45 13.14 -13.93
CA ASP A 25 19.79 13.98 -15.08
C ASP A 25 21.07 13.48 -15.78
N GLY A 26 22.07 13.07 -14.99
CA GLY A 26 23.29 12.43 -15.51
C GLY A 26 22.99 11.15 -16.28
N ALA A 27 22.30 10.19 -15.65
CA ALA A 27 21.92 8.93 -16.29
C ALA A 27 21.08 9.15 -17.56
N MET A 28 20.14 10.10 -17.55
CA MET A 28 19.29 10.40 -18.70
C MET A 28 20.09 10.98 -19.88
N LYS A 29 21.13 11.78 -19.62
CA LYS A 29 22.05 12.27 -20.65
C LYS A 29 22.90 11.15 -21.29
N PHE A 30 23.39 10.20 -20.49
CA PHE A 30 24.15 9.06 -21.00
C PHE A 30 23.27 8.10 -21.82
N VAL A 31 22.07 7.78 -21.34
CA VAL A 31 21.11 6.92 -22.07
C VAL A 31 20.69 7.59 -23.38
N LYS A 32 20.42 8.90 -23.37
CA LYS A 32 20.07 9.63 -24.60
C LYS A 32 21.22 9.63 -25.61
N GLY A 33 22.46 9.78 -25.15
CA GLY A 33 23.66 9.70 -26.00
C GLY A 33 23.85 8.32 -26.64
N ASP A 34 23.66 7.25 -25.87
CA ASP A 34 23.78 5.86 -26.35
C ASP A 34 22.69 5.51 -27.38
N VAL A 35 21.46 5.98 -27.18
CA VAL A 35 20.36 5.83 -28.16
C VAL A 35 20.67 6.55 -29.47
N ILE A 36 21.19 7.77 -29.41
CA ILE A 36 21.55 8.54 -30.62
C ILE A 36 22.68 7.83 -31.38
N ALA A 37 23.73 7.39 -30.68
CA ALA A 37 24.83 6.66 -31.29
C ALA A 37 24.36 5.34 -31.93
N GLY A 38 23.49 4.58 -31.25
CA GLY A 38 22.91 3.35 -31.77
C GLY A 38 22.08 3.53 -33.04
N ILE A 39 21.28 4.60 -33.11
CA ILE A 39 20.50 4.94 -34.32
C ILE A 39 21.43 5.30 -35.48
N VAL A 40 22.46 6.11 -35.23
CA VAL A 40 23.44 6.51 -36.27
C VAL A 40 24.16 5.28 -36.83
N ILE A 41 24.64 4.39 -35.96
CA ILE A 41 25.31 3.14 -36.35
C ILE A 41 24.37 2.25 -37.17
N ALA A 42 23.10 2.11 -36.76
CA ALA A 42 22.12 1.31 -37.49
C ALA A 42 21.88 1.85 -38.90
N VAL A 43 21.73 3.17 -39.06
CA VAL A 43 21.55 3.80 -40.37
C VAL A 43 22.78 3.59 -41.26
N ILE A 44 23.98 3.78 -40.72
CA ILE A 44 25.24 3.55 -41.47
C ILE A 44 25.35 2.08 -41.90
N ASN A 45 25.06 1.13 -41.03
CA ASN A 45 25.14 -0.30 -41.35
C ASN A 45 24.09 -0.74 -42.37
N ILE A 46 22.87 -0.19 -42.31
CA ILE A 46 21.82 -0.50 -43.28
C ILE A 46 22.17 0.10 -44.65
N VAL A 47 22.50 1.38 -44.72
CA VAL A 47 22.79 2.07 -45.99
C VAL A 47 24.11 1.60 -46.60
N GLY A 48 25.18 1.56 -45.79
CA GLY A 48 26.48 1.08 -46.22
C GLY A 48 26.46 -0.41 -46.59
N GLY A 49 25.74 -1.22 -45.80
CA GLY A 49 25.54 -2.64 -46.08
C GLY A 49 24.74 -2.89 -47.36
N LEU A 50 23.73 -2.07 -47.66
CA LEU A 50 23.00 -2.15 -48.92
C LEU A 50 23.90 -1.84 -50.12
N ILE A 51 24.69 -0.77 -50.03
CA ILE A 51 25.61 -0.35 -51.10
C ILE A 51 26.68 -1.43 -51.33
N ILE A 52 27.35 -1.90 -50.28
CA ILE A 52 28.39 -2.94 -50.37
C ILE A 52 27.78 -4.28 -50.81
N GLY A 53 26.61 -4.64 -50.29
CA GLY A 53 25.91 -5.88 -50.62
C GLY A 53 25.55 -5.97 -52.09
N VAL A 54 25.07 -4.87 -52.69
CA VAL A 54 24.68 -4.84 -54.11
C VAL A 54 25.90 -4.61 -55.02
N ALA A 55 26.76 -3.65 -54.70
CA ALA A 55 27.84 -3.23 -55.61
C ALA A 55 29.07 -4.14 -55.56
N ILE A 56 29.38 -4.75 -54.41
CA ILE A 56 30.58 -5.58 -54.21
C ILE A 56 30.23 -7.06 -54.12
N HIS A 57 29.19 -7.42 -53.36
CA HIS A 57 28.81 -8.82 -53.15
C HIS A 57 27.79 -9.36 -54.16
N GLY A 58 27.32 -8.55 -55.11
CA GLY A 58 26.38 -8.98 -56.16
C GLY A 58 25.03 -9.47 -55.65
N MET A 59 24.66 -9.13 -54.41
CA MET A 59 23.37 -9.52 -53.83
C MET A 59 22.24 -8.69 -54.46
N THR A 60 21.05 -9.28 -54.56
CA THR A 60 19.87 -8.48 -54.89
C THR A 60 19.60 -7.44 -53.80
N ALA A 61 19.05 -6.28 -54.16
CA ALA A 61 18.75 -5.21 -53.20
C ALA A 61 17.91 -5.70 -51.99
N MET A 62 16.99 -6.65 -52.24
CA MET A 62 16.15 -7.24 -51.20
C MET A 62 16.90 -8.18 -50.27
N GLN A 63 17.84 -8.98 -50.79
CA GLN A 63 18.70 -9.84 -49.98
C GLN A 63 19.67 -9.02 -49.13
N ALA A 64 20.31 -8.01 -49.72
CA ALA A 64 21.19 -7.09 -48.99
C ALA A 64 20.43 -6.36 -47.87
N ALA A 65 19.23 -5.83 -48.17
CA ALA A 65 18.39 -5.19 -47.16
C ALA A 65 18.08 -6.13 -45.99
N LYS A 66 17.70 -7.38 -46.26
CA LYS A 66 17.36 -8.36 -45.20
C LYS A 66 18.57 -8.70 -44.32
N VAL A 67 19.73 -8.98 -44.92
CA VAL A 67 20.95 -9.38 -44.19
C VAL A 67 21.47 -8.24 -43.34
N TYR A 68 21.69 -7.06 -43.93
CA TYR A 68 22.30 -5.94 -43.21
C TYR A 68 21.33 -5.26 -42.24
N THR A 69 20.02 -5.33 -42.46
CA THR A 69 19.03 -4.91 -41.45
C THR A 69 19.04 -5.84 -40.24
N LEU A 70 19.07 -7.16 -40.45
CA LEU A 70 19.10 -8.14 -39.36
C LEU A 70 20.40 -8.04 -38.55
N LEU A 71 21.53 -7.83 -39.23
CA LEU A 71 22.83 -7.60 -38.58
C LEU A 71 22.87 -6.28 -37.80
N SER A 72 22.20 -5.24 -38.29
CA SER A 72 22.11 -3.94 -37.61
C SER A 72 21.24 -4.00 -36.35
N ILE A 73 20.11 -4.72 -36.40
CA ILE A 73 19.26 -4.95 -35.21
C ILE A 73 20.04 -5.76 -34.17
N GLY A 74 20.72 -6.83 -34.60
CA GLY A 74 21.58 -7.63 -33.73
C GLY A 74 22.68 -6.80 -33.07
N GLY A 75 23.37 -5.97 -33.84
CA GLY A 75 24.41 -5.05 -33.33
C GLY A 75 23.88 -4.05 -32.30
N GLY A 76 22.70 -3.48 -32.55
CA GLY A 76 22.05 -2.56 -31.60
C GLY A 76 21.65 -3.23 -30.29
N LEU A 77 21.17 -4.47 -30.33
CA LEU A 77 20.86 -5.23 -29.12
C LEU A 77 22.13 -5.59 -28.32
N VAL A 78 23.21 -5.95 -29.01
CA VAL A 78 24.50 -6.29 -28.37
C VAL A 78 25.15 -5.07 -27.73
N SER A 79 25.00 -3.86 -28.30
CA SER A 79 25.55 -2.64 -27.70
C SER A 79 24.73 -2.09 -26.53
N GLN A 80 23.41 -2.30 -26.53
CA GLN A 80 22.51 -1.76 -25.51
C GLN A 80 22.55 -2.49 -24.18
N VAL A 81 22.72 -3.82 -24.18
CA VAL A 81 22.73 -4.62 -22.95
C VAL A 81 23.87 -4.20 -22.00
N PRO A 82 25.13 -4.05 -22.44
CA PRO A 82 26.20 -3.56 -21.59
C PRO A 82 25.99 -2.12 -21.10
N SER A 83 25.52 -1.23 -21.99
CA SER A 83 25.25 0.17 -21.66
C SER A 83 24.22 0.30 -20.53
N LEU A 84 23.13 -0.48 -20.59
CA LEU A 84 22.11 -0.51 -19.56
C LEU A 84 22.65 -1.02 -18.21
N LEU A 85 23.51 -2.05 -18.22
CA LEU A 85 24.14 -2.57 -17.00
C LEU A 85 25.09 -1.54 -16.35
N VAL A 86 25.88 -0.83 -17.16
CA VAL A 86 26.77 0.24 -16.69
C VAL A 86 25.96 1.40 -16.12
N SER A 87 24.90 1.84 -16.81
CA SER A 87 24.01 2.91 -16.32
C SER A 87 23.33 2.53 -15.00
N LEU A 88 22.84 1.30 -14.87
CA LEU A 88 22.20 0.83 -13.65
C LEU A 88 23.20 0.79 -12.49
N THR A 89 24.42 0.31 -12.76
CA THR A 89 25.48 0.21 -11.74
C THR A 89 25.94 1.60 -11.31
N ALA A 90 26.10 2.55 -12.24
CA ALA A 90 26.39 3.94 -11.93
C ALA A 90 25.26 4.60 -11.10
N GLY A 91 23.99 4.31 -11.42
CA GLY A 91 22.85 4.81 -10.65
C GLY A 91 22.82 4.27 -9.21
N ILE A 92 23.12 2.98 -9.03
CA ILE A 92 23.20 2.34 -7.70
C ILE A 92 24.37 2.91 -6.87
N ILE A 93 25.54 3.12 -7.50
CA ILE A 93 26.70 3.70 -6.81
C ILE A 93 26.44 5.16 -6.43
N THR A 94 25.84 5.95 -7.32
CA THR A 94 25.63 7.39 -7.11
C THR A 94 24.56 7.67 -6.05
N THR A 95 23.59 6.79 -5.84
CA THR A 95 22.54 6.96 -4.83
C THR A 95 22.98 6.56 -3.40
N ARG A 96 24.19 5.99 -3.23
CA ARG A 96 24.70 5.49 -1.94
C ARG A 96 25.35 6.55 -1.04
N VAL A 97 25.71 7.75 -1.54
CA VAL A 97 26.50 8.76 -0.77
C VAL A 97 25.72 9.39 0.41
N SER A 98 24.61 8.79 0.81
CA SER A 98 23.62 9.30 1.75
C SER A 98 23.25 8.30 2.86
N SER A 99 23.97 7.20 2.99
CA SER A 99 23.78 6.20 4.05
C SER A 99 24.77 6.45 5.20
N ASP A 100 24.25 6.82 6.37
CA ASP A 100 24.96 7.16 7.63
C ASP A 100 25.82 6.01 8.26
N LYS A 101 26.15 4.96 7.51
CA LYS A 101 26.94 3.83 8.02
C LYS A 101 28.31 3.77 7.31
N PRO A 102 29.41 4.11 8.02
CA PRO A 102 30.76 4.13 7.45
C PRO A 102 31.24 2.79 6.87
N ASP A 103 30.67 1.64 7.30
CA ASP A 103 31.28 0.32 7.04
C ASP A 103 30.36 -0.72 6.35
N ALA A 104 29.21 -0.32 5.80
CA ALA A 104 28.30 -1.29 5.16
C ALA A 104 28.75 -1.64 3.73
N ASN A 105 29.26 -2.86 3.50
CA ASN A 105 29.64 -3.32 2.16
C ASN A 105 28.42 -3.37 1.22
N LEU A 106 28.43 -2.57 0.14
CA LEU A 106 27.32 -2.52 -0.84
C LEU A 106 26.99 -3.92 -1.40
N GLY A 107 28.02 -4.73 -1.64
CA GLY A 107 27.85 -6.11 -2.10
C GLY A 107 27.13 -7.01 -1.08
N SER A 108 27.38 -6.83 0.23
CA SER A 108 26.67 -7.60 1.27
C SER A 108 25.22 -7.16 1.41
N ASP A 109 24.93 -5.87 1.27
CA ASP A 109 23.57 -5.36 1.38
C ASP A 109 22.72 -5.78 0.17
N ILE A 110 23.25 -5.62 -1.05
CA ILE A 110 22.58 -6.05 -2.29
C ILE A 110 22.40 -7.57 -2.30
N SER A 111 23.45 -8.33 -1.96
CA SER A 111 23.32 -9.79 -1.88
C SER A 111 22.32 -10.20 -0.81
N SER A 112 22.32 -9.54 0.36
CA SER A 112 21.31 -9.81 1.40
C SER A 112 19.90 -9.52 0.93
N GLN A 113 19.67 -8.44 0.18
CA GLN A 113 18.36 -8.05 -0.35
C GLN A 113 17.89 -8.98 -1.48
N ILE A 114 18.74 -9.29 -2.45
CA ILE A 114 18.40 -10.21 -3.54
C ILE A 114 18.17 -11.62 -2.99
N LEU A 115 19.06 -12.10 -2.11
CA LEU A 115 18.88 -13.39 -1.43
C LEU A 115 17.76 -13.31 -0.39
N SER A 116 17.21 -12.14 -0.02
CA SER A 116 16.07 -12.01 0.90
C SER A 116 14.74 -12.43 0.30
N HIS A 117 14.65 -12.54 -1.02
CA HIS A 117 13.40 -12.83 -1.71
C HIS A 117 13.41 -14.23 -2.34
N PRO A 118 12.89 -15.28 -1.66
CA PRO A 118 12.94 -16.65 -2.15
C PRO A 118 12.23 -16.83 -3.50
N LYS A 119 11.18 -16.07 -3.79
CA LYS A 119 10.50 -16.08 -5.09
C LYS A 119 11.40 -15.65 -6.25
N ALA A 120 12.25 -14.64 -6.04
CA ALA A 120 13.20 -14.19 -7.05
C ALA A 120 14.27 -15.26 -7.31
N LEU A 121 14.73 -15.95 -6.26
CA LEU A 121 15.68 -17.07 -6.40
C LEU A 121 15.08 -18.24 -7.17
N PHE A 122 13.81 -18.60 -6.92
CA PHE A 122 13.13 -19.66 -7.68
C PHE A 122 12.92 -19.28 -9.15
N LEU A 123 12.53 -18.04 -9.43
CA LEU A 123 12.36 -17.57 -10.81
C LEU A 123 13.70 -17.60 -11.55
N SER A 124 14.77 -17.09 -10.94
CA SER A 124 16.12 -17.15 -11.51
C SER A 124 16.62 -18.57 -11.71
N SER A 125 16.40 -19.47 -10.76
CA SER A 125 16.73 -20.91 -10.89
C SER A 125 15.98 -21.55 -12.05
N GLY A 126 14.69 -21.26 -12.22
CA GLY A 126 13.87 -21.74 -13.34
C GLY A 126 14.34 -21.24 -14.69
N VAL A 127 14.71 -19.96 -14.80
CA VAL A 127 15.30 -19.40 -16.03
C VAL A 127 16.62 -20.07 -16.36
N LEU A 128 17.52 -20.24 -15.39
CA LEU A 128 18.80 -20.93 -15.58
C LEU A 128 18.61 -22.41 -15.98
N PHE A 129 17.58 -23.07 -15.45
CA PHE A 129 17.22 -24.43 -15.83
C PHE A 129 16.75 -24.50 -17.29
N ILE A 130 15.87 -23.58 -17.71
CA ILE A 130 15.41 -23.49 -19.11
C ILE A 130 16.59 -23.21 -20.05
N LEU A 131 17.49 -22.29 -19.68
CA LEU A 131 18.70 -21.99 -20.46
C LEU A 131 19.61 -23.23 -20.60
N SER A 132 19.70 -24.07 -19.57
CA SER A 132 20.46 -25.32 -19.62
C SER A 132 19.89 -26.35 -20.61
N LEU A 133 18.61 -26.27 -20.98
CA LEU A 133 17.97 -27.18 -21.93
C LEU A 133 18.15 -26.73 -23.39
N ILE A 134 18.56 -25.49 -23.61
CA ILE A 134 18.79 -24.95 -24.94
C ILE A 134 20.20 -25.37 -25.41
N PRO A 135 20.34 -26.09 -26.54
CA PRO A 135 21.61 -26.69 -26.97
C PRO A 135 22.70 -25.67 -27.31
N VAL A 136 22.35 -24.39 -27.47
CA VAL A 136 23.28 -23.28 -27.71
C VAL A 136 24.08 -22.91 -26.44
N PHE A 137 23.57 -23.23 -25.25
CA PHE A 137 24.19 -22.84 -23.98
C PHE A 137 24.92 -24.01 -23.28
N PRO A 138 26.09 -23.78 -22.66
CA PRO A 138 26.83 -24.79 -21.90
C PRO A 138 26.05 -25.37 -20.70
N TRP A 139 25.33 -26.48 -20.90
CA TRP A 139 24.48 -27.11 -19.87
C TRP A 139 25.22 -27.41 -18.55
N PHE A 140 26.51 -27.79 -18.63
CA PHE A 140 27.35 -28.10 -17.47
C PHE A 140 27.65 -26.88 -16.58
N VAL A 141 27.44 -25.64 -17.05
CA VAL A 141 27.57 -24.42 -16.24
C VAL A 141 26.23 -24.03 -15.62
N PHE A 142 25.16 -24.07 -16.41
CA PHE A 142 23.84 -23.57 -15.99
C PHE A 142 23.08 -24.53 -15.08
N LEU A 143 23.23 -25.84 -15.28
CA LEU A 143 22.58 -26.86 -14.45
C LEU A 143 23.03 -26.81 -12.98
N PRO A 144 24.34 -26.83 -12.64
CA PRO A 144 24.76 -26.73 -11.24
C PRO A 144 24.42 -25.37 -10.62
N LEU A 145 24.47 -24.29 -11.40
CA LEU A 145 24.15 -22.94 -10.91
C LEU A 145 22.66 -22.78 -10.59
N SER A 146 21.79 -23.34 -11.45
CA SER A 146 20.33 -23.41 -11.21
C SER A 146 20.03 -24.18 -9.92
N LEU A 147 20.72 -25.30 -9.71
CA LEU A 147 20.53 -26.17 -8.54
C LEU A 147 21.03 -25.50 -7.25
N LEU A 148 22.15 -24.77 -7.31
CA LEU A 148 22.69 -24.01 -6.19
C LEU A 148 21.74 -22.87 -5.78
N ILE A 149 21.28 -22.08 -6.75
CA ILE A 149 20.36 -20.95 -6.49
C ILE A 149 19.00 -21.47 -6.00
N GLY A 150 18.47 -22.52 -6.62
CA GLY A 150 17.24 -23.19 -6.16
C GLY A 150 17.38 -23.75 -4.75
N GLY A 151 18.51 -24.38 -4.43
CA GLY A 151 18.83 -24.90 -3.10
C GLY A 151 18.87 -23.80 -2.03
N THR A 152 19.48 -22.64 -2.33
CA THR A 152 19.47 -21.49 -1.41
C THR A 152 18.06 -20.92 -1.19
N GLY A 153 17.21 -20.91 -2.23
CA GLY A 153 15.80 -20.53 -2.12
C GLY A 153 14.99 -21.48 -1.25
N ILE A 154 15.21 -22.79 -1.38
CA ILE A 154 14.57 -23.82 -0.55
C ILE A 154 14.99 -23.69 0.93
N LYS A 155 16.29 -23.61 1.22
CA LYS A 155 16.80 -23.44 2.59
C LYS A 155 16.17 -22.23 3.28
N LYS A 156 16.09 -21.11 2.58
CA LYS A 156 15.48 -19.88 3.10
C LYS A 156 13.98 -19.99 3.34
N MET A 157 13.25 -20.68 2.46
CA MET A 157 11.83 -20.98 2.66
C MET A 157 11.61 -21.90 3.87
N PHE A 158 12.53 -22.82 4.14
CA PHE A 158 12.52 -23.64 5.36
C PHE A 158 12.86 -22.82 6.61
N ASP A 159 13.81 -21.90 6.55
CA ASP A 159 14.13 -20.98 7.66
C ASP A 159 12.96 -20.03 7.97
N GLU A 160 12.28 -19.49 6.95
CA GLU A 160 11.05 -18.69 7.11
C GLU A 160 9.89 -19.50 7.67
N LYS A 161 9.74 -20.77 7.26
CA LYS A 161 8.74 -21.69 7.83
C LYS A 161 9.07 -22.10 9.25
N LYS A 162 10.35 -22.25 9.61
CA LYS A 162 10.79 -22.56 10.98
C LYS A 162 10.59 -21.37 11.91
N ALA A 163 10.85 -20.15 11.44
CA ALA A 163 10.54 -18.91 12.16
C ALA A 163 9.02 -18.68 12.31
N ARG A 164 8.21 -19.04 11.31
CA ARG A 164 6.74 -18.99 11.38
C ARG A 164 6.09 -20.16 12.13
N GLY A 165 6.77 -21.30 12.22
CA GLY A 165 6.28 -22.51 12.90
C GLY A 165 6.20 -22.38 14.42
N VAL A 166 6.97 -21.46 15.01
CA VAL A 166 6.88 -21.14 16.45
C VAL A 166 5.61 -20.32 16.78
N VAL A 167 5.02 -19.63 15.79
CA VAL A 167 3.85 -18.74 15.98
C VAL A 167 2.53 -19.42 15.59
N ARG A 168 2.56 -20.60 14.98
CA ARG A 168 1.41 -21.23 14.32
C ARG A 168 0.77 -22.40 15.09
N SER A 169 1.10 -22.53 16.38
CA SER A 169 0.41 -23.46 17.31
C SER A 169 -0.78 -22.82 18.03
N ALA A 170 -1.14 -21.59 17.70
CA ALA A 170 -2.37 -20.94 18.16
C ALA A 170 -3.23 -20.56 16.94
N ASP A 171 -4.50 -20.92 17.02
CA ASP A 171 -5.61 -20.56 16.15
C ASP A 171 -5.73 -21.23 14.78
N GLY A 172 -6.51 -22.32 14.82
CA GLY A 172 -7.15 -22.92 13.67
C GLY A 172 -8.54 -22.35 13.37
N SER A 173 -9.01 -22.72 12.18
CA SER A 173 -10.39 -22.71 11.67
C SER A 173 -10.96 -21.39 11.12
N SER A 174 -11.16 -21.37 9.79
CA SER A 174 -12.44 -21.20 9.06
C SER A 174 -12.12 -20.76 7.63
N MET A 175 -12.25 -21.66 6.66
CA MET A 175 -13.43 -21.99 5.85
C MET A 175 -13.65 -21.02 4.66
N SER A 176 -13.57 -21.63 3.49
CA SER A 176 -13.72 -21.12 2.13
C SER A 176 -15.12 -20.59 1.81
N ILE A 177 -15.21 -19.55 0.98
CA ILE A 177 -16.34 -19.32 0.07
C ILE A 177 -15.80 -18.89 -1.30
N GLU A 178 -16.24 -19.62 -2.33
CA GLU A 178 -16.07 -19.31 -3.75
C GLU A 178 -17.01 -18.19 -4.20
N GLY A 179 -16.53 -17.36 -5.13
CA GLY A 179 -17.32 -16.47 -5.96
C GLY A 179 -16.50 -16.07 -7.18
N LYS A 180 -16.88 -16.57 -8.35
CA LYS A 180 -16.30 -16.23 -9.67
C LYS A 180 -16.59 -14.78 -10.00
N ASP A 181 -15.57 -14.05 -10.45
CA ASP A 181 -15.65 -13.17 -11.63
C ASP A 181 -14.24 -12.89 -12.17
N ASP A 182 -14.18 -12.79 -13.48
CA ASP A 182 -13.05 -13.06 -14.35
C ASP A 182 -12.18 -11.80 -14.54
N HIS A 183 -11.08 -11.67 -13.78
CA HIS A 183 -9.94 -10.84 -14.17
C HIS A 183 -8.63 -11.47 -13.66
N ALA A 184 -7.78 -11.86 -14.62
CA ALA A 184 -6.49 -12.50 -14.36
C ALA A 184 -5.50 -11.52 -13.73
N LEU A 185 -5.27 -11.67 -12.42
CA LEU A 185 -4.14 -11.06 -11.71
C LEU A 185 -3.14 -12.15 -11.27
N VAL A 186 -1.88 -11.88 -11.59
CA VAL A 186 -0.70 -12.73 -11.36
C VAL A 186 -0.61 -13.12 -9.88
N LYS A 187 -0.74 -14.42 -9.59
CA LYS A 187 -0.64 -15.00 -8.24
C LYS A 187 0.81 -14.97 -7.72
N GLY A 188 1.19 -13.87 -7.08
CA GLY A 188 2.28 -13.85 -6.11
C GLY A 188 1.82 -14.42 -4.77
N GLY A 189 2.35 -15.57 -4.33
CA GLY A 189 1.99 -16.19 -3.05
C GLY A 189 2.22 -15.31 -1.81
N THR A 190 1.18 -14.62 -1.37
CA THR A 190 0.78 -14.33 0.02
C THR A 190 1.90 -14.12 1.06
N THR A 191 2.70 -13.09 0.89
CA THR A 191 2.77 -12.11 1.99
C THR A 191 1.49 -11.33 1.87
N GLN A 192 0.42 -11.78 2.52
CA GLN A 192 -0.73 -10.93 2.78
C GLN A 192 -0.20 -9.85 3.74
N PHE A 193 0.49 -8.85 3.19
CA PHE A 193 0.51 -7.56 3.82
C PHE A 193 -0.95 -7.14 3.78
N ALA A 194 -1.64 -7.32 4.89
CA ALA A 194 -2.92 -6.67 5.08
C ALA A 194 -2.61 -5.18 4.99
N LEU A 195 -3.29 -4.47 4.11
CA LEU A 195 -3.27 -3.02 4.20
C LEU A 195 -3.79 -2.65 5.59
N THR A 196 -3.09 -1.73 6.25
CA THR A 196 -3.58 -1.15 7.50
C THR A 196 -4.95 -0.54 7.24
N LEU A 197 -5.94 -0.92 8.04
CA LEU A 197 -7.28 -0.40 7.90
C LEU A 197 -7.28 1.07 8.35
N PRO A 198 -7.62 2.03 7.48
CA PRO A 198 -7.44 3.45 7.80
C PRO A 198 -8.29 3.90 8.98
N VAL A 199 -9.55 3.46 9.05
CA VAL A 199 -10.45 3.78 10.15
C VAL A 199 -11.18 2.52 10.62
N ILE A 200 -11.06 2.22 11.91
CA ILE A 200 -11.76 1.09 12.56
C ILE A 200 -12.64 1.67 13.66
N LEU A 201 -13.87 1.20 13.73
CA LEU A 201 -14.81 1.47 14.79
C LEU A 201 -15.05 0.16 15.57
N GLU A 202 -14.47 0.06 16.75
CA GLU A 202 -14.75 -1.04 17.68
C GLU A 202 -15.90 -0.67 18.60
N VAL A 203 -16.82 -1.61 18.77
CA VAL A 203 -17.97 -1.44 19.67
C VAL A 203 -17.98 -2.52 20.75
N GLY A 204 -18.35 -2.11 21.96
CA GLY A 204 -18.63 -3.00 23.08
C GLY A 204 -19.89 -3.86 22.85
N LYS A 205 -20.33 -4.59 23.88
CA LYS A 205 -21.45 -5.53 23.77
C LYS A 205 -22.76 -4.85 23.38
N PHE A 206 -23.09 -3.70 24.00
CA PHE A 206 -24.33 -2.96 23.71
C PHE A 206 -24.33 -2.47 22.26
N GLY A 207 -23.25 -1.82 21.82
CA GLY A 207 -23.11 -1.41 20.41
C GLY A 207 -23.17 -2.57 19.44
N SER A 208 -22.62 -3.74 19.81
CA SER A 208 -22.68 -4.95 18.98
C SER A 208 -24.10 -5.51 18.85
N GLN A 209 -24.92 -5.38 19.88
CA GLN A 209 -26.34 -5.74 19.82
C GLN A 209 -27.09 -4.83 18.85
N LEU A 210 -26.87 -3.52 18.91
CA LEU A 210 -27.43 -2.55 17.96
C LEU A 210 -27.02 -2.87 16.51
N MET A 211 -25.79 -3.34 16.29
CA MET A 211 -25.29 -3.73 14.97
C MET A 211 -25.88 -5.05 14.44
N LYS A 212 -26.36 -5.94 15.31
CA LYS A 212 -27.03 -7.19 14.92
C LYS A 212 -28.49 -6.99 14.55
N GLU A 213 -29.12 -5.94 15.05
CA GLU A 213 -30.49 -5.58 14.68
C GLU A 213 -30.56 -5.04 13.24
N ARG A 214 -31.77 -4.94 12.68
CA ARG A 214 -32.00 -4.37 11.34
C ARG A 214 -31.38 -2.97 11.17
N LYS A 215 -31.26 -2.23 12.27
CA LYS A 215 -30.64 -0.89 12.32
C LYS A 215 -29.12 -0.91 12.08
N GLY A 216 -28.44 -2.03 12.35
CA GLY A 216 -27.01 -2.17 12.09
C GLY A 216 -26.66 -2.22 10.61
N ALA A 217 -27.47 -2.92 9.81
CA ALA A 217 -27.33 -2.92 8.35
C ALA A 217 -27.53 -1.51 7.79
N GLU A 218 -28.55 -0.78 8.29
CA GLU A 218 -28.79 0.62 7.91
C GLU A 218 -27.61 1.53 8.28
N PHE A 219 -26.98 1.32 9.44
CA PHE A 219 -25.79 2.08 9.84
C PHE A 219 -24.64 1.91 8.83
N VAL A 220 -24.31 0.66 8.47
CA VAL A 220 -23.16 0.35 7.60
C VAL A 220 -23.46 0.69 6.13
N GLU A 221 -24.65 0.37 5.64
CA GLU A 221 -25.01 0.50 4.21
C GLU A 221 -25.52 1.89 3.84
N LEU A 222 -26.12 2.63 4.79
CA LEU A 222 -26.77 3.91 4.50
C LEU A 222 -26.13 5.08 5.25
N MET A 223 -26.01 5.00 6.58
CA MET A 223 -25.59 6.14 7.40
C MET A 223 -24.12 6.50 7.17
N VAL A 224 -23.20 5.52 7.19
CA VAL A 224 -21.77 5.75 6.96
C VAL A 224 -21.49 6.30 5.55
N PRO A 225 -22.06 5.76 4.46
CA PRO A 225 -21.91 6.36 3.12
C PRO A 225 -22.48 7.77 3.02
N LYS A 226 -23.66 8.04 3.61
CA LYS A 226 -24.26 9.39 3.64
C LYS A 226 -23.36 10.40 4.36
N MET A 227 -22.81 10.03 5.52
CA MET A 227 -21.86 10.86 6.26
C MET A 227 -20.62 11.16 5.41
N ARG A 228 -20.03 10.15 4.76
CA ARG A 228 -18.86 10.34 3.88
C ARG A 228 -19.15 11.24 2.68
N ALA A 229 -20.33 11.10 2.07
CA ALA A 229 -20.77 11.97 0.97
C ALA A 229 -20.96 13.42 1.44
N ALA A 230 -21.56 13.62 2.63
CA ALA A 230 -21.69 14.95 3.23
C ALA A 230 -20.32 15.59 3.53
N LEU A 231 -19.38 14.82 4.10
CA LEU A 231 -18.02 15.28 4.35
C LEU A 231 -17.26 15.62 3.06
N TYR A 232 -17.46 14.86 1.99
CA TYR A 232 -16.88 15.17 0.68
C TYR A 232 -17.45 16.47 0.10
N ALA A 233 -18.75 16.70 0.22
CA ALA A 233 -19.38 17.94 -0.24
C ALA A 233 -18.93 19.17 0.57
N ASP A 234 -18.66 18.99 1.87
CA ASP A 234 -18.25 20.07 2.79
C ASP A 234 -16.75 20.41 2.68
N LEU A 235 -15.88 19.39 2.59
CA LEU A 235 -14.42 19.56 2.66
C LEU A 235 -13.69 19.28 1.34
N GLY A 236 -14.33 18.67 0.35
CA GLY A 236 -13.69 18.27 -0.92
C GLY A 236 -12.77 17.04 -0.83
N VAL A 237 -12.66 16.41 0.35
CA VAL A 237 -11.78 15.24 0.60
C VAL A 237 -12.58 13.95 0.62
N ARG A 238 -12.10 12.92 -0.10
CA ARG A 238 -12.71 11.57 -0.08
C ARG A 238 -12.14 10.75 1.07
N PHE A 239 -12.84 10.73 2.20
CA PHE A 239 -12.46 9.93 3.36
C PHE A 239 -12.57 8.42 3.11
N PRO A 240 -11.69 7.59 3.71
CA PRO A 240 -11.75 6.13 3.61
C PRO A 240 -13.03 5.56 4.25
N GLY A 241 -13.33 4.29 3.98
CA GLY A 241 -14.42 3.57 4.64
C GLY A 241 -14.15 3.31 6.12
N VAL A 242 -15.20 2.97 6.87
CA VAL A 242 -15.13 2.61 8.29
C VAL A 242 -15.29 1.11 8.44
N HIS A 243 -14.32 0.45 9.07
CA HIS A 243 -14.42 -0.97 9.41
C HIS A 243 -15.03 -1.13 10.81
N VAL A 244 -16.25 -1.67 10.89
CA VAL A 244 -16.91 -1.92 12.18
C VAL A 244 -16.51 -3.28 12.72
N ARG A 245 -15.93 -3.31 13.93
CA ARG A 245 -15.59 -4.52 14.67
C ARG A 245 -16.51 -4.67 15.87
N THR A 246 -17.30 -5.75 15.87
CA THR A 246 -18.22 -6.07 16.97
C THR A 246 -17.55 -6.94 18.04
N ASN A 247 -18.01 -6.82 19.28
CA ASN A 247 -17.57 -7.56 20.47
C ASN A 247 -16.09 -7.34 20.79
N ALA A 248 -15.66 -6.08 20.86
CA ALA A 248 -14.30 -5.75 21.24
C ALA A 248 -14.02 -6.21 22.70
N PRO A 249 -13.02 -7.08 22.94
CA PRO A 249 -12.78 -7.66 24.26
C PRO A 249 -12.23 -6.66 25.28
N ASN A 250 -11.62 -5.56 24.82
CA ASN A 250 -10.95 -4.57 25.67
C ASN A 250 -11.81 -3.33 25.96
N LEU A 251 -13.09 -3.35 25.58
CA LEU A 251 -14.04 -2.25 25.78
C LEU A 251 -15.10 -2.62 26.83
N GLY A 252 -15.55 -1.62 27.59
CA GLY A 252 -16.75 -1.75 28.41
C GLY A 252 -18.00 -1.99 27.55
N ASP A 253 -19.05 -2.53 28.16
CA ASP A 253 -20.26 -2.96 27.43
C ASP A 253 -20.91 -1.80 26.65
N ASP A 254 -20.87 -0.60 27.24
CA ASP A 254 -21.46 0.65 26.75
C ASP A 254 -20.46 1.53 25.97
N GLU A 255 -19.28 1.03 25.63
CA GLU A 255 -18.21 1.85 25.06
C GLU A 255 -18.01 1.57 23.56
N TYR A 256 -17.43 2.53 22.85
CA TYR A 256 -16.90 2.36 21.50
C TYR A 256 -15.58 3.11 21.34
N MET A 257 -14.74 2.68 20.40
CA MET A 257 -13.41 3.21 20.16
C MET A 257 -13.18 3.39 18.67
N ILE A 258 -12.67 4.56 18.29
CA ILE A 258 -12.28 4.88 16.92
C ILE A 258 -10.76 4.76 16.83
N TYR A 259 -10.29 3.98 15.85
CA TYR A 259 -8.88 3.82 15.53
C TYR A 259 -8.55 4.50 14.20
N LEU A 260 -7.35 5.07 14.12
CA LEU A 260 -6.75 5.60 12.90
C LEU A 260 -5.51 4.76 12.58
N ASN A 261 -5.48 4.11 11.42
CA ASN A 261 -4.38 3.21 11.03
C ASN A 261 -4.02 2.21 12.14
N GLU A 262 -5.04 1.58 12.75
CA GLU A 262 -4.92 0.63 13.86
C GLU A 262 -4.41 1.21 15.19
N VAL A 263 -4.27 2.54 15.31
CA VAL A 263 -3.93 3.23 16.56
C VAL A 263 -5.20 3.78 17.23
N PRO A 264 -5.47 3.48 18.51
CA PRO A 264 -6.66 4.00 19.20
C PRO A 264 -6.57 5.51 19.36
N MET A 265 -7.59 6.24 18.89
CA MET A 265 -7.60 7.70 18.89
C MET A 265 -8.62 8.28 19.86
N GLU A 266 -9.89 7.87 19.74
CA GLU A 266 -10.99 8.48 20.48
C GLU A 266 -11.94 7.44 21.03
N LYS A 267 -12.24 7.54 22.33
CA LYS A 267 -13.17 6.67 23.05
C LYS A 267 -14.49 7.40 23.27
N GLY A 268 -15.60 6.73 23.01
CA GLY A 268 -16.95 7.21 23.29
C GLY A 268 -17.74 6.24 24.15
N MET A 269 -18.85 6.74 24.69
CA MET A 269 -19.79 5.95 25.50
C MET A 269 -21.20 6.11 24.91
N LEU A 270 -21.96 5.03 24.94
CA LEU A 270 -23.37 4.93 24.57
C LEU A 270 -24.13 4.50 25.82
N ILE A 271 -25.25 5.15 26.13
CA ILE A 271 -26.04 4.77 27.30
C ILE A 271 -27.29 4.04 26.83
N GLU A 272 -27.47 2.80 27.27
CA GLU A 272 -28.65 2.01 26.93
C GLU A 272 -29.94 2.73 27.36
N GLY A 273 -30.93 2.72 26.46
CA GLY A 273 -32.24 3.31 26.71
C GLY A 273 -32.26 4.84 26.80
N LYS A 274 -31.19 5.54 26.41
CA LYS A 274 -31.13 7.01 26.37
C LYS A 274 -30.76 7.54 24.99
N VAL A 275 -31.22 8.76 24.70
CA VAL A 275 -30.89 9.52 23.49
C VAL A 275 -30.11 10.78 23.85
N LEU A 276 -29.25 11.21 22.95
CA LEU A 276 -28.48 12.44 23.13
C LEU A 276 -29.31 13.64 22.67
N THR A 277 -29.24 14.74 23.40
CA THR A 277 -29.85 16.03 23.03
C THR A 277 -28.81 17.15 23.12
N ASN A 278 -28.98 18.20 22.32
CA ASN A 278 -28.12 19.40 22.33
C ASN A 278 -28.79 20.57 23.06
N GLU A 279 -29.73 20.28 23.95
CA GLU A 279 -30.44 21.32 24.70
C GLU A 279 -29.71 21.70 25.98
N SER A 280 -30.02 22.88 26.51
CA SER A 280 -29.48 23.32 27.79
C SER A 280 -30.14 22.58 28.96
N ALA A 281 -29.37 22.38 30.04
CA ALA A 281 -29.92 21.85 31.30
C ALA A 281 -31.11 22.66 31.82
N GLU A 282 -31.15 23.97 31.57
CA GLU A 282 -32.26 24.83 31.99
C GLU A 282 -33.54 24.49 31.24
N ASN A 283 -33.47 24.33 29.92
CA ASN A 283 -34.63 23.95 29.11
C ASN A 283 -35.13 22.55 29.47
N LEU A 284 -34.24 21.58 29.68
CA LEU A 284 -34.62 20.24 30.12
C LEU A 284 -35.34 20.26 31.47
N LYS A 285 -34.89 21.11 32.41
CA LYS A 285 -35.59 21.32 33.70
C LYS A 285 -36.96 21.97 33.54
N ARG A 286 -37.12 22.93 32.62
CA ARG A 286 -38.43 23.58 32.34
C ARG A 286 -39.48 22.58 31.88
N TYR A 287 -39.08 21.58 31.09
CA TYR A 287 -39.97 20.50 30.66
C TYR A 287 -40.08 19.34 31.68
N ASN A 288 -39.43 19.46 32.83
CA ASN A 288 -39.37 18.44 33.87
C ASN A 288 -38.85 17.08 33.35
N ILE A 289 -37.88 17.12 32.43
CA ILE A 289 -37.28 15.93 31.81
C ILE A 289 -36.01 15.55 32.60
N PRO A 290 -35.93 14.34 33.18
CA PRO A 290 -34.71 13.84 33.79
C PRO A 290 -33.62 13.69 32.75
N TYR A 291 -32.40 14.16 33.06
CA TYR A 291 -31.25 14.03 32.18
C TYR A 291 -30.03 13.53 32.94
N THR A 292 -29.18 12.78 32.22
CA THR A 292 -27.85 12.38 32.68
C THR A 292 -26.82 13.24 32.00
N THR A 293 -25.95 13.88 32.78
CA THR A 293 -24.87 14.69 32.23
C THR A 293 -23.64 13.82 32.03
N PHE A 294 -23.10 13.84 30.81
CA PHE A 294 -21.83 13.22 30.50
C PHE A 294 -20.92 14.24 29.85
N LYS A 295 -19.61 14.20 30.11
CA LYS A 295 -18.67 15.07 29.39
C LYS A 295 -18.37 14.44 28.03
N SER A 296 -18.72 15.16 26.96
CA SER A 296 -18.38 14.77 25.60
C SER A 296 -16.87 14.91 25.36
N ILE A 297 -16.37 14.34 24.26
CA ILE A 297 -14.99 14.45 23.77
C ILE A 297 -14.60 15.92 23.52
N LEU A 298 -15.57 16.78 23.25
CA LEU A 298 -15.40 18.25 23.15
C LEU A 298 -15.20 18.96 24.50
N ASN A 299 -15.13 18.21 25.61
CA ASN A 299 -15.18 18.72 26.99
C ASN A 299 -16.42 19.61 27.27
N GLN A 300 -17.46 19.44 26.46
CA GLN A 300 -18.76 20.05 26.63
C GLN A 300 -19.70 19.10 27.36
N ASN A 301 -20.63 19.65 28.13
CA ASN A 301 -21.67 18.86 28.76
C ASN A 301 -22.62 18.32 27.69
N SER A 302 -22.77 17.01 27.65
CA SER A 302 -23.76 16.30 26.84
C SER A 302 -24.89 15.81 27.73
N TYR A 303 -26.12 16.01 27.29
CA TYR A 303 -27.31 15.68 28.06
C TYR A 303 -28.05 14.52 27.43
N TRP A 304 -28.11 13.42 28.17
CA TRP A 304 -28.76 12.18 27.78
C TRP A 304 -30.12 12.05 28.45
N VAL A 305 -31.15 11.81 27.66
CA VAL A 305 -32.54 11.73 28.11
C VAL A 305 -33.06 10.32 27.88
N GLU A 306 -33.84 9.77 28.81
CA GLU A 306 -34.43 8.44 28.65
C GLU A 306 -35.42 8.37 27.49
N ASN A 307 -35.47 7.21 26.83
CA ASN A 307 -36.30 6.97 25.66
C ASN A 307 -37.80 7.17 25.94
N ARG A 308 -38.23 7.04 27.20
CA ARG A 308 -39.62 7.29 27.64
C ARG A 308 -40.08 8.73 27.37
N TYR A 309 -39.16 9.69 27.30
CA TYR A 309 -39.49 11.11 27.09
C TYR A 309 -39.41 11.54 25.63
N LEU A 310 -39.22 10.62 24.67
CA LEU A 310 -39.13 10.94 23.25
C LEU A 310 -40.34 11.72 22.72
N ASP A 311 -41.56 11.37 23.13
CA ASP A 311 -42.76 12.06 22.68
C ASP A 311 -42.82 13.51 23.17
N ILE A 312 -42.26 13.78 24.35
CA ILE A 312 -42.14 15.14 24.88
C ILE A 312 -41.10 15.92 24.07
N LEU A 313 -39.94 15.31 23.79
CA LEU A 313 -38.89 15.93 22.97
C LEU A 313 -39.41 16.31 21.58
N LYS A 314 -40.16 15.41 20.93
CA LYS A 314 -40.79 15.67 19.62
C LYS A 314 -41.79 16.81 19.68
N LYS A 315 -42.68 16.82 20.68
CA LYS A 315 -43.69 17.90 20.85
C LYS A 315 -43.05 19.25 21.16
N ALA A 316 -41.94 19.25 21.90
CA ALA A 316 -41.16 20.45 22.20
C ALA A 316 -40.28 20.92 21.04
N GLY A 317 -40.19 20.16 19.93
CA GLY A 317 -39.31 20.48 18.81
C GLY A 317 -37.81 20.32 19.14
N ILE A 318 -37.48 19.60 20.20
CA ILE A 318 -36.10 19.38 20.64
C ILE A 318 -35.48 18.28 19.78
N LYS A 319 -34.37 18.61 19.12
CA LYS A 319 -33.61 17.65 18.32
C LYS A 319 -32.90 16.66 19.23
N TYR A 320 -33.05 15.38 18.90
CA TYR A 320 -32.40 14.28 19.59
C TYR A 320 -31.70 13.37 18.57
N TRP A 321 -30.75 12.58 19.07
CA TRP A 321 -29.97 11.62 18.30
C TRP A 321 -29.97 10.26 19.01
N ASP A 322 -30.30 9.21 18.27
CA ASP A 322 -30.24 7.84 18.77
C ASP A 322 -28.77 7.39 18.91
N SER A 323 -28.51 6.28 19.61
CA SER A 323 -27.15 5.78 19.86
C SER A 323 -26.30 5.63 18.59
N LEU A 324 -26.89 5.16 17.48
CA LEU A 324 -26.20 5.03 16.20
C LEU A 324 -25.91 6.40 15.56
N ASP A 325 -26.83 7.35 15.66
CA ASP A 325 -26.62 8.71 15.16
C ASP A 325 -25.51 9.42 15.94
N VAL A 326 -25.41 9.17 17.25
CA VAL A 326 -24.31 9.68 18.09
C VAL A 326 -22.97 9.17 17.59
N MET A 327 -22.87 7.88 17.22
CA MET A 327 -21.65 7.33 16.64
C MET A 327 -21.30 7.98 15.30
N ILE A 328 -22.30 8.25 14.43
CA ILE A 328 -22.09 8.97 13.17
C ILE A 328 -21.61 10.41 13.41
N LEU A 329 -22.22 11.12 14.36
CA LEU A 329 -21.78 12.47 14.74
C LEU A 329 -20.33 12.46 15.20
N HIS A 330 -19.96 11.49 16.03
CA HIS A 330 -18.59 11.38 16.54
C HIS A 330 -17.60 11.03 15.42
N LEU A 331 -17.94 10.07 14.54
CA LEU A 331 -17.14 9.76 13.35
C LEU A 331 -16.98 10.98 12.42
N SER A 332 -18.05 11.73 12.20
CA SER A 332 -18.00 12.95 11.38
C SER A 332 -17.09 14.00 11.99
N TYR A 333 -17.15 14.20 13.31
CA TYR A 333 -16.25 15.11 14.02
C TYR A 333 -14.79 14.64 13.93
N PHE A 334 -14.56 13.35 14.16
CA PHE A 334 -13.25 12.73 14.04
C PHE A 334 -12.65 12.93 12.64
N TYR A 335 -13.42 12.74 11.56
CA TYR A 335 -12.94 13.00 10.20
C TYR A 335 -12.62 14.47 9.97
N LYS A 336 -13.45 15.41 10.45
CA LYS A 336 -13.19 16.86 10.30
C LYS A 336 -11.93 17.30 11.03
N LYS A 337 -11.65 16.72 12.20
CA LYS A 337 -10.46 17.05 13.01
C LYS A 337 -9.17 16.50 12.40
N ASN A 338 -9.25 15.43 11.62
CA ASN A 338 -8.11 14.74 11.01
C ASN A 338 -8.11 14.86 9.46
N ALA A 339 -8.76 15.89 8.91
CA ALA A 339 -8.79 16.22 7.48
C ALA A 339 -7.53 16.96 7.05
#